data_AF-A0A4V1QPY9-F1
#
_entry.id   AF-A0A4V1QPY9-F1
#
_cell.length_a   1.000
_cell.length_b   1.000
_cell.length_c   1.000
_cell.angle_alpha   90.00
_cell.angle_beta   90.00
_cell.angle_gamma   90.00
#
_symmetry.space_group_name_H-M   'P 1'
#
loop_
_entity.id
_entity.type
_entity.pdbx_description
1 polymer ?
#
loop_
_entity_poly.entity_id
_entity_poly.type
_entity_poly.pdbx_seq_one_letter_code
_entity_poly.pdbx_strand_id
1 'polypeptide(L)'
;MAEGVDLIALEALYRQPPKPLRETEPGGMSLRNPAMAGALTAGLGDDLAMIWTKIAPTASADQADAWIKTMQVALDDLPGKVAREAAQMVLRQPIRFAGDVDGAIREAARDVLARRSRARYRIRELREAIEARQAGRAIEGDTVAPLSPEKIRALTAELRAVGLSIGAITQDQVDAALALEAA
;
A
#
# COMPACT_ATOMS: atom_id res chain seq x y z
N MET A 1 15.60 6.50 -13.12
CA MET A 1 14.15 6.68 -12.92
C MET A 1 13.85 6.23 -11.50
N ALA A 2 13.37 7.11 -10.63
CA ALA A 2 13.05 6.70 -9.27
C ALA A 2 11.81 5.81 -9.32
N GLU A 3 11.94 4.53 -8.94
CA GLU A 3 10.80 3.66 -8.62
C GLU A 3 10.05 4.28 -7.44
N GLY A 4 9.08 5.14 -7.76
CA GLY A 4 8.16 5.68 -6.79
C GLY A 4 7.23 4.58 -6.33
N VAL A 5 7.06 4.43 -5.02
CA VAL A 5 6.02 3.59 -4.43
C VAL A 5 4.66 4.13 -4.86
N ASP A 6 3.83 3.30 -5.50
CA ASP A 6 2.46 3.65 -5.88
C ASP A 6 1.57 3.74 -4.63
N LEU A 7 1.46 4.97 -4.12
CA LEU A 7 0.66 5.28 -2.94
C LEU A 7 -0.83 5.02 -3.18
N ILE A 8 -1.33 5.16 -4.41
CA ILE A 8 -2.74 4.93 -4.76
C ILE A 8 -3.06 3.44 -4.63
N ALA A 9 -2.20 2.58 -5.18
CA ALA A 9 -2.34 1.13 -5.04
C ALA A 9 -2.24 0.67 -3.58
N LEU A 10 -1.30 1.23 -2.80
CA LEU A 10 -1.19 0.96 -1.37
C LEU A 10 -2.43 1.43 -0.59
N GLU A 11 -2.94 2.62 -0.87
CA GLU A 11 -4.13 3.12 -0.21
C GLU A 11 -5.33 2.23 -0.53
N ALA A 12 -5.53 1.84 -1.79
CA ALA A 12 -6.58 0.90 -2.17
C ALA A 12 -6.51 -0.43 -1.40
N LEU A 13 -5.29 -0.95 -1.19
CA LEU A 13 -5.05 -2.20 -0.45
C LEU A 13 -5.35 -2.09 1.06
N TYR A 14 -5.19 -0.91 1.66
CA TYR A 14 -5.36 -0.68 3.11
C TYR A 14 -6.62 0.12 3.48
N ARG A 15 -7.36 0.65 2.49
CA ARG A 15 -8.53 1.52 2.69
C ARG A 15 -9.67 0.80 3.39
N GLN A 16 -9.94 -0.45 3.01
CA GLN A 16 -11.02 -1.23 3.61
C GLN A 16 -10.48 -2.17 4.69
N PRO A 17 -11.12 -2.23 5.87
CA PRO A 17 -10.80 -3.25 6.85
C PRO A 17 -11.02 -4.63 6.18
N PRO A 18 -10.06 -5.56 6.32
CA PRO A 18 -10.18 -6.87 5.71
C PRO A 18 -11.37 -7.60 6.36
N LYS A 19 -12.23 -8.20 5.53
CA LYS A 19 -13.46 -8.87 5.99
C LYS A 19 -13.19 -10.33 6.38
N PRO A 20 -13.92 -10.88 7.37
CA PRO A 20 -13.87 -12.29 7.76
C PRO A 20 -14.10 -13.27 6.62
N LEU A 21 -13.51 -14.47 6.72
CA LEU A 21 -13.72 -15.55 5.76
C LEU A 21 -15.20 -15.93 5.63
N ARG A 22 -15.93 -16.03 6.73
CA ARG A 22 -17.38 -16.32 6.73
C ARG A 22 -18.22 -15.34 5.91
N GLU A 23 -17.72 -14.12 5.70
CA GLU A 23 -18.37 -13.10 4.86
C GLU A 23 -17.88 -13.14 3.41
N THR A 24 -16.58 -13.41 3.19
CA THR A 24 -15.97 -13.39 1.85
C THR A 24 -16.03 -14.72 1.10
N GLU A 25 -16.12 -15.82 1.83
CA GLU A 25 -16.13 -17.20 1.34
C GLU A 25 -17.01 -18.07 2.27
N PRO A 26 -18.33 -17.81 2.33
CA PRO A 26 -19.24 -18.50 3.25
C PRO A 26 -19.24 -20.00 3.00
N GLY A 27 -19.13 -20.78 4.08
CA GLY A 27 -19.01 -22.24 3.99
C GLY A 27 -17.75 -22.72 3.27
N GLY A 28 -16.74 -21.86 3.13
CA GLY A 28 -15.51 -22.15 2.39
C GLY A 28 -15.65 -22.11 0.87
N MET A 29 -16.75 -21.57 0.35
CA MET A 29 -17.04 -21.53 -1.09
C MET A 29 -16.79 -20.13 -1.68
N SER A 30 -16.38 -20.10 -2.95
CA SER A 30 -16.15 -18.84 -3.67
C SER A 30 -17.47 -18.11 -3.93
N LEU A 31 -17.53 -16.81 -3.59
CA LEU A 31 -18.68 -15.95 -3.94
C LEU A 31 -18.88 -15.80 -5.45
N ARG A 32 -17.81 -15.94 -6.24
CA ARG A 32 -17.87 -15.82 -7.71
C ARG A 32 -18.34 -17.10 -8.39
N ASN A 33 -18.03 -18.24 -7.79
CA ASN A 33 -18.45 -19.55 -8.27
C ASN A 33 -18.74 -20.47 -7.07
N PRO A 34 -20.00 -20.55 -6.62
CA PRO A 34 -20.38 -21.34 -5.44
C PRO A 34 -20.15 -22.85 -5.57
N ALA A 35 -19.80 -23.36 -6.76
CA ALA A 35 -19.41 -24.75 -6.96
C ALA A 35 -17.91 -25.01 -6.71
N MET A 36 -17.12 -23.95 -6.48
CA MET A 36 -15.68 -24.03 -6.24
C MET A 36 -15.34 -23.57 -4.83
N ALA A 37 -14.31 -24.21 -4.25
CA ALA A 37 -13.72 -23.75 -2.99
C ALA A 37 -13.22 -22.29 -3.13
N GLY A 38 -13.42 -21.52 -2.08
CA GLY A 38 -12.87 -20.19 -1.95
C GLY A 38 -11.34 -20.22 -1.93
N ALA A 39 -10.69 -19.29 -2.63
CA ALA A 39 -9.24 -19.31 -2.79
C ALA A 39 -8.50 -19.06 -1.47
N LEU A 40 -9.08 -18.25 -0.57
CA LEU A 40 -8.49 -17.98 0.74
C LEU A 40 -8.69 -19.16 1.69
N THR A 41 -9.86 -19.79 1.68
CA THR A 41 -10.18 -20.96 2.50
C THR A 41 -9.36 -22.17 2.06
N ALA A 42 -9.31 -22.44 0.75
CA ALA A 42 -8.47 -23.51 0.20
C ALA A 42 -7.00 -23.29 0.56
N GLY A 43 -6.48 -22.08 0.33
CA GLY A 43 -5.11 -21.75 0.69
C GLY A 43 -4.83 -21.84 2.20
N LEU A 44 -5.80 -21.48 3.06
CA LEU A 44 -5.69 -21.72 4.50
C LEU A 44 -5.66 -23.21 4.84
N GLY A 45 -6.41 -24.03 4.09
CA GLY A 45 -6.36 -25.48 4.19
C GLY A 45 -4.97 -26.04 3.90
N ASP A 46 -4.30 -25.54 2.86
CA ASP A 46 -2.92 -25.90 2.53
C ASP A 46 -1.93 -25.50 3.64
N ASP A 47 -2.07 -24.27 4.15
CA ASP A 47 -1.24 -23.75 5.24
C ASP A 47 -1.43 -24.59 6.53
N LEU A 48 -2.67 -24.99 6.84
CA LEU A 48 -3.02 -25.87 7.97
C LEU A 48 -2.51 -27.30 7.77
N ALA A 49 -2.60 -27.86 6.56
CA ALA A 49 -2.09 -29.19 6.25
C ALA A 49 -0.59 -29.29 6.54
N MET A 50 0.17 -28.22 6.26
CA MET A 50 1.59 -28.14 6.59
C MET A 50 1.85 -28.13 8.09
N ILE A 51 1.03 -27.39 8.85
CA ILE A 51 1.12 -27.39 10.32
C ILE A 51 0.79 -28.78 10.87
N TRP A 52 -0.28 -29.42 10.39
CA TRP A 52 -0.68 -30.76 10.81
C TRP A 52 0.41 -31.80 10.56
N THR A 53 1.00 -31.78 9.36
CA THR A 53 2.10 -32.67 8.99
C THR A 53 3.29 -32.53 9.94
N LYS A 54 3.57 -31.31 10.39
CA LYS A 54 4.66 -31.03 11.34
C LYS A 54 4.40 -31.58 12.75
N ILE A 55 3.15 -31.52 13.23
CA ILE A 55 2.80 -31.85 14.62
C ILE A 55 2.29 -33.29 14.80
N ALA A 56 1.76 -33.90 13.74
CA ALA A 56 1.18 -35.23 13.75
C ALA A 56 1.57 -36.01 12.45
N PRO A 57 2.87 -36.26 12.21
CA PRO A 57 3.35 -36.83 10.95
C PRO A 57 2.86 -38.25 10.66
N THR A 58 2.35 -38.96 11.67
CA THR A 58 1.83 -40.34 11.56
C THR A 58 0.31 -40.41 11.51
N ALA A 59 -0.40 -39.27 11.52
CA ALA A 59 -1.86 -39.25 11.44
C ALA A 59 -2.34 -39.70 10.06
N SER A 60 -3.54 -40.29 10.01
CA SER A 60 -4.16 -40.68 8.73
C SER A 60 -4.62 -39.44 7.94
N ALA A 61 -4.83 -39.62 6.64
CA ALA A 61 -5.39 -38.58 5.77
C ALA A 61 -6.77 -38.11 6.26
N ASP A 62 -7.62 -39.02 6.72
CA ASP A 62 -8.96 -38.69 7.23
C ASP A 62 -8.89 -37.85 8.52
N GLN A 63 -7.94 -38.15 9.41
CA GLN A 63 -7.70 -37.36 10.62
C GLN A 63 -7.20 -35.95 10.27
N ALA A 64 -6.31 -35.85 9.29
CA ALA A 64 -5.81 -34.57 8.80
C ALA A 64 -6.95 -33.74 8.20
N ASP A 65 -7.76 -34.31 7.30
CA ASP A 65 -8.88 -33.63 6.65
C ASP A 65 -9.93 -33.16 7.67
N ALA A 66 -10.31 -34.01 8.62
CA ALA A 66 -11.25 -33.64 9.69
C ALA A 66 -10.73 -32.48 10.55
N TRP A 67 -9.44 -32.52 10.91
CA TRP A 67 -8.80 -31.44 11.68
C TRP A 67 -8.73 -30.14 10.87
N ILE A 68 -8.30 -30.19 9.61
CA ILE A 68 -8.22 -29.00 8.73
C ILE A 68 -9.58 -28.34 8.59
N LYS A 69 -10.64 -29.11 8.31
CA LYS A 69 -12.01 -28.60 8.18
C LYS A 69 -12.49 -27.95 9.49
N THR A 70 -12.21 -28.58 10.62
CA THR A 70 -12.57 -28.03 11.94
C THR A 70 -11.85 -26.70 12.20
N MET A 71 -10.56 -26.62 11.86
CA MET A 71 -9.77 -25.39 12.00
C MET A 71 -10.21 -24.28 11.06
N GLN A 72 -10.59 -24.61 9.81
CA GLN A 72 -11.14 -23.62 8.87
C GLN A 72 -12.43 -22.99 9.38
N VAL A 73 -13.32 -23.79 9.97
CA VAL A 73 -14.53 -23.28 10.64
C VAL A 73 -14.17 -22.47 11.87
N ALA A 74 -13.26 -22.95 12.70
CA ALA A 74 -12.85 -22.27 13.92
C ALA A 74 -12.21 -20.90 13.64
N LEU A 75 -11.59 -20.68 12.48
CA LEU A 75 -10.88 -19.45 12.10
C LEU A 75 -11.69 -18.59 11.11
N ASP A 76 -12.96 -18.91 10.84
CA ASP A 76 -13.76 -18.25 9.82
C ASP A 76 -14.11 -16.78 10.13
N ASP A 77 -13.95 -16.38 11.39
CA ASP A 77 -14.09 -15.02 11.90
C ASP A 77 -12.89 -14.13 11.53
N LEU A 78 -11.76 -14.74 11.20
CA LEU A 78 -10.56 -14.02 10.78
C LEU A 78 -10.63 -13.64 9.30
N PRO A 79 -10.04 -12.49 8.90
CA PRO A 79 -9.93 -12.18 7.50
C PRO A 79 -8.99 -13.14 6.78
N GLY A 80 -9.37 -13.65 5.60
CA GLY A 80 -8.66 -14.77 4.97
C GLY A 80 -7.17 -14.54 4.73
N LYS A 81 -6.77 -13.35 4.25
CA LYS A 81 -5.34 -13.02 4.10
C LYS A 81 -4.59 -12.98 5.45
N VAL A 82 -5.26 -12.54 6.50
CA VAL A 82 -4.71 -12.48 7.86
C VAL A 82 -4.56 -13.88 8.44
N ALA A 83 -5.59 -14.72 8.30
CA ALA A 83 -5.57 -16.11 8.77
C ALA A 83 -4.43 -16.89 8.11
N ARG A 84 -4.26 -16.75 6.78
CA ARG A 84 -3.17 -17.39 6.04
C ARG A 84 -1.78 -16.91 6.46
N GLU A 85 -1.58 -15.60 6.55
CA GLU A 85 -0.29 -15.06 7.01
C GLU A 85 0.03 -15.52 8.45
N ALA A 86 -0.97 -15.53 9.33
CA ALA A 86 -0.83 -16.00 10.70
C ALA A 86 -0.50 -17.50 10.77
N ALA A 87 -1.17 -18.35 9.97
CA ALA A 87 -0.86 -19.77 9.87
C ALA A 87 0.59 -20.00 9.39
N GLN A 88 1.05 -19.24 8.39
CA GLN A 88 2.43 -19.31 7.90
C GLN A 88 3.45 -18.85 8.95
N MET A 89 3.11 -17.87 9.78
CA MET A 89 3.93 -17.46 10.93
C MET A 89 4.03 -18.59 11.96
N VAL A 90 2.89 -19.18 12.32
CA VAL A 90 2.80 -20.28 13.29
C VAL A 90 3.56 -21.52 12.82
N LEU A 91 3.48 -21.86 11.53
CA LEU A 91 4.24 -22.96 10.92
C LEU A 91 5.75 -22.89 11.20
N ARG A 92 6.31 -21.67 11.31
CA ARG A 92 7.74 -21.44 11.57
C ARG A 92 8.11 -21.52 13.06
N GLN A 93 7.14 -21.62 13.96
CA GLN A 93 7.32 -21.69 15.40
C GLN A 93 7.34 -23.15 15.89
N PRO A 94 7.97 -23.44 17.04
CA PRO A 94 7.83 -24.74 17.69
C PRO A 94 6.41 -24.91 18.24
N ILE A 95 5.65 -25.85 17.70
CA ILE A 95 4.30 -26.21 18.17
C ILE A 95 4.37 -27.62 18.71
N ARG A 96 3.90 -27.83 19.94
CA ARG A 96 3.97 -29.13 20.61
C ARG A 96 2.71 -29.95 20.46
N PHE A 97 1.54 -29.30 20.46
CA PHE A 97 0.26 -30.00 20.43
C PHE A 97 -0.71 -29.36 19.44
N ALA A 98 -1.57 -30.19 18.83
CA ALA A 98 -2.60 -29.72 17.90
C ALA A 98 -3.62 -28.76 18.54
N GLY A 99 -3.90 -28.93 19.83
CA GLY A 99 -4.81 -28.05 20.56
C GLY A 99 -4.32 -26.60 20.69
N ASP A 100 -3.01 -26.38 20.58
CA ASP A 100 -2.42 -25.04 20.72
C ASP A 100 -2.50 -24.22 19.42
N VAL A 101 -2.79 -24.87 18.28
CA VAL A 101 -2.67 -24.26 16.96
C VAL A 101 -3.67 -23.11 16.77
N ASP A 102 -4.94 -23.28 17.17
CA ASP A 102 -5.94 -22.21 17.06
C ASP A 102 -5.52 -20.96 17.84
N GLY A 103 -5.16 -21.13 19.12
CA GLY A 103 -4.67 -20.06 19.96
C GLY A 103 -3.45 -19.35 19.37
N ALA A 104 -2.47 -20.12 18.88
CA ALA A 104 -1.26 -19.57 18.25
C ALA A 104 -1.58 -18.77 16.97
N ILE A 105 -2.49 -19.27 16.12
CA ILE A 105 -2.91 -18.56 14.91
C ILE A 105 -3.63 -17.27 15.27
N ARG A 106 -4.52 -17.29 16.27
CA ARG A 106 -5.22 -16.10 16.75
C ARG A 106 -4.27 -15.06 17.33
N GLU A 107 -3.26 -15.50 18.07
CA GLU A 107 -2.21 -14.61 18.56
C GLU A 107 -1.43 -13.95 17.42
N ALA A 108 -0.93 -14.73 16.47
CA ALA A 108 -0.24 -14.21 15.29
C ALA A 108 -1.14 -13.29 14.44
N ALA A 109 -2.43 -13.59 14.33
CA ALA A 109 -3.40 -12.78 13.61
C ALA A 109 -3.57 -11.39 14.24
N ARG A 110 -3.54 -11.27 15.57
CA ARG A 110 -3.54 -9.97 16.27
C ARG A 110 -2.34 -9.12 15.86
N ASP A 111 -1.16 -9.72 15.75
CA ASP A 111 0.05 -9.00 15.31
C ASP A 111 -0.02 -8.56 13.84
N VAL A 112 -0.53 -9.43 12.96
CA VAL A 112 -0.77 -9.08 11.55
C VAL A 112 -1.74 -7.90 11.46
N LEU A 113 -2.87 -7.95 12.17
CA LEU A 113 -3.86 -6.86 12.19
C LEU A 113 -3.27 -5.57 12.75
N ALA A 114 -2.50 -5.62 13.83
CA ALA A 114 -1.82 -4.47 14.40
C ALA A 114 -0.79 -3.85 13.44
N ARG A 115 -0.04 -4.67 12.69
CA ARG A 115 0.86 -4.20 11.63
C ARG A 115 0.09 -3.52 10.51
N ARG A 116 -1.03 -4.10 10.05
CA ARG A 116 -1.88 -3.50 9.01
C ARG A 116 -2.50 -2.18 9.45
N SER A 117 -2.96 -2.07 10.70
CA SER A 117 -3.51 -0.84 11.26
C SER A 117 -2.47 0.29 11.26
N ARG A 118 -1.24 -0.01 11.71
CA ARG A 118 -0.12 0.94 11.68
C ARG A 118 0.26 1.35 10.25
N ALA A 119 0.28 0.40 9.31
CA ALA A 119 0.55 0.69 7.90
C ALA A 119 -0.51 1.64 7.31
N ARG A 120 -1.80 1.40 7.59
CA ARG A 120 -2.89 2.27 7.15
C ARG A 120 -2.75 3.70 7.70
N TYR A 121 -2.40 3.83 8.98
CA TYR A 121 -2.14 5.13 9.61
C TYR A 121 -1.00 5.88 8.89
N ARG A 122 0.14 5.21 8.65
CA ARG A 122 1.30 5.80 7.95
C ARG A 122 0.98 6.21 6.51
N ILE A 123 0.21 5.40 5.79
CA ILE A 123 -0.23 5.72 4.42
C ILE A 123 -1.07 7.00 4.41
N ARG A 124 -1.97 7.16 5.40
CA ARG A 124 -2.78 8.36 5.55
C ARG A 124 -1.92 9.59 5.85
N GLU A 125 -0.99 9.50 6.80
CA GLU A 125 -0.07 10.62 7.10
C GLU A 125 0.78 11.01 5.87
N LEU A 126 1.29 10.03 5.13
CA LEU A 126 2.07 10.28 3.92
C LEU A 126 1.23 11.01 2.86
N ARG A 127 -0.05 10.62 2.73
CA ARG A 127 -0.98 11.28 1.81
C ARG A 127 -1.23 12.73 2.22
N GLU A 128 -1.55 12.98 3.49
CA GLU A 128 -1.75 14.33 4.03
C GLU A 128 -0.51 15.21 3.83
N ALA A 129 0.70 14.66 4.02
CA ALA A 129 1.95 15.37 3.77
C ALA A 129 2.18 15.69 2.29
N ILE A 130 1.83 14.79 1.37
CA ILE A 130 1.90 15.03 -0.08
C ILE A 130 0.92 16.12 -0.49
N GLU A 131 -0.33 16.04 -0.02
CA GLU A 131 -1.37 17.04 -0.32
C GLU A 131 -0.97 18.42 0.24
N ALA A 132 -0.47 18.50 1.48
CA ALA A 132 0.03 19.73 2.06
C ALA A 132 1.21 20.32 1.28
N ARG A 133 2.15 19.48 0.82
CA ARG A 133 3.28 19.92 -0.02
C ARG A 133 2.82 20.44 -1.39
N GLN A 134 1.81 19.80 -1.99
CA GLN A 134 1.23 20.24 -3.26
C GLN A 134 0.47 21.56 -3.10
N ALA A 135 -0.31 21.71 -2.02
CA ALA A 135 -1.00 22.95 -1.68
C ALA A 135 -0.02 24.09 -1.39
N GLY A 136 1.08 23.81 -0.67
CA GLY A 136 2.16 24.79 -0.44
C GLY A 136 2.91 25.20 -1.71
N ARG A 137 3.04 24.30 -2.70
CA ARG A 137 3.56 24.65 -4.04
C ARG A 137 2.57 25.45 -4.89
N ALA A 138 1.26 25.32 -4.64
CA ALA A 138 0.24 26.08 -5.36
C ALA A 138 0.21 27.57 -4.95
N ILE A 139 0.92 27.95 -3.89
CA ILE A 139 1.08 29.34 -3.41
C ILE A 139 2.54 29.77 -3.58
N GLU A 140 3.10 29.58 -4.77
CA GLU A 140 4.25 30.35 -5.25
C GLU A 140 4.19 30.47 -6.78
N GLY A 141 2.97 30.57 -7.31
CA GLY A 141 2.73 31.38 -8.48
C GLY A 141 2.73 32.83 -8.01
N ASP A 142 3.90 33.33 -7.62
CA ASP A 142 4.12 34.77 -7.73
C ASP A 142 3.80 35.04 -9.20
N THR A 143 2.65 35.67 -9.49
CA THR A 143 2.47 36.32 -10.78
C THR A 143 3.51 37.42 -10.78
N VAL A 144 4.76 37.05 -11.08
CA VAL A 144 5.87 37.96 -11.24
C VAL A 144 5.39 38.88 -12.33
N ALA A 145 5.02 40.10 -11.94
CA ALA A 145 4.68 41.13 -12.89
C ALA A 145 5.80 41.14 -13.95
N PRO A 146 5.47 41.11 -15.26
CA PRO A 146 6.47 41.08 -16.30
C PRO A 146 7.55 42.11 -16.02
N LEU A 147 8.82 41.70 -16.08
CA LEU A 147 9.94 42.60 -15.84
C LEU A 147 9.78 43.85 -16.72
N SER A 148 9.78 45.04 -16.10
CA SER A 148 9.68 46.28 -16.86
C SER A 148 10.91 46.44 -17.77
N PRO A 149 10.79 47.11 -18.92
CA PRO A 149 11.92 47.32 -19.84
C PRO A 149 13.15 47.94 -19.16
N GLU A 150 12.95 48.83 -18.19
CA GLU A 150 14.00 49.42 -17.36
C GLU A 150 14.78 48.39 -16.54
N LYS A 151 14.07 47.42 -15.94
CA LYS A 151 14.71 46.33 -15.18
C LYS A 151 15.45 45.38 -16.09
N ILE A 152 14.94 45.10 -17.29
CA ILE A 152 15.62 44.26 -18.29
C ILE A 152 16.94 44.92 -18.75
N ARG A 153 16.97 46.24 -18.89
CA ARG A 153 18.21 46.98 -19.20
C ARG A 153 19.24 46.92 -18.08
N ALA A 154 18.79 46.96 -16.83
CA ALA A 154 19.69 46.91 -15.67
C ALA A 154 20.36 45.53 -15.48
N LEU A 155 19.93 44.49 -16.20
CA LEU A 155 20.55 43.17 -16.16
C LEU A 155 21.80 43.11 -17.05
N THR A 156 22.83 42.42 -16.57
CA THR A 156 23.99 42.09 -17.41
C THR A 156 23.60 41.13 -18.55
N ALA A 157 24.45 41.02 -19.57
CA ALA A 157 24.21 40.12 -20.70
C ALA A 157 24.03 38.66 -20.24
N GLU A 158 24.80 38.22 -19.24
CA GLU A 158 24.75 36.88 -18.67
C GLU A 158 23.42 36.62 -17.96
N LEU A 159 22.92 37.60 -17.19
CA LEU A 159 21.64 37.48 -16.48
C LEU A 159 20.46 37.49 -17.44
N ARG A 160 20.54 38.23 -18.55
CA ARG A 160 19.53 38.17 -19.61
C ARG A 160 19.49 36.81 -20.30
N ALA A 161 20.66 36.22 -20.60
CA ALA A 161 20.76 34.89 -21.17
C ALA A 161 20.16 33.81 -20.25
N VAL A 162 20.42 33.91 -18.95
CA VAL A 162 19.78 33.03 -17.95
C VAL A 162 18.26 33.23 -17.95
N GLY A 163 17.77 34.47 -17.94
CA GLY A 163 16.34 34.78 -17.99
C GLY A 163 15.61 34.22 -19.22
N LEU A 164 16.25 34.27 -20.39
CA LEU A 164 15.75 33.65 -21.63
C LEU A 164 15.69 32.13 -21.52
N SER A 165 16.74 31.50 -20.97
CA SER A 165 16.84 30.04 -20.87
C SER A 165 15.79 29.40 -19.95
N ILE A 166 15.35 30.14 -18.93
CA ILE A 166 14.33 29.69 -17.97
C ILE A 166 12.92 30.19 -18.31
N GLY A 167 12.76 30.92 -19.42
CA GLY A 167 11.47 31.46 -19.87
C GLY A 167 10.92 32.62 -19.04
N ALA A 168 11.76 33.29 -18.25
CA ALA A 168 11.36 34.42 -17.41
C ALA A 168 11.26 35.75 -18.17
N ILE A 169 11.94 35.89 -19.30
CA ILE A 169 11.85 37.00 -20.27
C ILE A 169 11.92 36.44 -21.70
N THR A 170 11.36 37.15 -22.68
CA THR A 170 11.41 36.77 -24.11
C THR A 170 12.44 37.58 -24.89
N GLN A 171 12.85 37.08 -26.06
CA GLN A 171 13.77 37.80 -26.94
C GLN A 171 13.17 39.15 -27.37
N ASP A 172 11.88 39.19 -27.72
CA ASP A 172 11.18 40.42 -28.07
C ASP A 172 11.19 41.46 -26.94
N GLN A 173 11.14 41.04 -25.67
CA GLN A 173 11.22 41.93 -24.51
C GLN A 173 12.63 42.50 -24.32
N VAL A 174 13.67 41.70 -24.60
CA VAL A 174 15.07 42.15 -24.56
C VAL A 174 15.33 43.14 -25.69
N ASP A 175 14.87 42.84 -26.90
CA ASP A 175 15.08 43.67 -28.07
C ASP A 175 14.34 45.02 -27.94
N ALA A 176 13.08 45.00 -27.47
CA ALA A 176 12.33 46.21 -27.19
C ALA A 176 12.96 47.07 -26.08
N ALA A 177 13.51 46.44 -25.03
CA ALA A 177 14.17 47.15 -23.94
C ALA A 177 15.49 47.81 -24.38
N LEU A 178 16.25 47.18 -25.28
CA LEU A 178 17.52 47.70 -25.80
C LEU A 178 17.32 48.72 -26.94
N ALA A 179 16.28 48.60 -27.75
CA ALA A 179 15.95 49.56 -28.79
C ALA A 179 15.65 50.97 -28.22
N LEU A 180 15.09 51.03 -27.00
CA LEU A 180 14.83 52.27 -26.25
C LEU A 180 16.10 52.97 -25.74
N GLU A 181 17.29 52.35 -25.84
CA GLU A 181 18.58 52.95 -25.48
C GLU A 181 19.28 53.60 -26.68
N ALA A 182 18.89 53.20 -27.90
CA ALA A 182 19.47 53.70 -29.15
C ALA A 182 18.70 54.89 -29.76
N ALA A 183 17.62 55.35 -29.11
CA ALA A 183 16.79 56.49 -29.49
C ALA A 183 16.99 57.66 -28.52
#